data_AF-A0AAE1GDB9-F1
#
_entry.id   AF-A0AAE1GDB9-F1
#
_cell.length_a   1.000
_cell.length_b   1.000
_cell.length_c   1.000
_cell.angle_alpha   90.00
_cell.angle_beta   90.00
_cell.angle_gamma   90.00
#
_symmetry.space_group_name_H-M   'P 1'
#
loop_
_entity.id
_entity.type
_entity.pdbx_description
1 polymer ?
#
loop_
_entity_poly.entity_id
_entity_poly.type
_entity_poly.pdbx_seq_one_letter_code
_entity_poly.pdbx_strand_id
1 'polypeptide(L)'
;MPWIPVRQKAGSIGINVMDLEHLYKEEQRTANRARQQLRPKHPTDLDFGIATAHIPSDFLQRDIHHEGHRHLIFASLLQLSFLSKSKIWFIDGIFKVVREPFVQLVSIHSYIKFGDCTKQFPLLFVVMSQRKTTDYTAIMELLPSNIMFDDRCFF
;
A
#
# COMPACT_ATOMS: atom_id res chain seq x y z
N MET A 1 19.23 27.53 -46.77
CA MET A 1 18.44 26.38 -47.26
C MET A 1 17.41 26.01 -46.20
N PRO A 2 16.13 25.85 -46.56
CA PRO A 2 15.01 25.78 -45.62
C PRO A 2 14.78 24.34 -45.13
N TRP A 3 14.35 24.20 -43.89
CA TRP A 3 13.77 22.96 -43.36
C TRP A 3 12.36 22.78 -43.92
N ILE A 4 12.16 21.77 -44.76
CA ILE A 4 10.85 21.31 -45.23
C ILE A 4 10.42 20.16 -44.32
N PRO A 5 9.23 20.19 -43.68
CA PRO A 5 8.77 19.07 -42.88
C PRO A 5 8.29 17.95 -43.83
N VAL A 6 8.98 16.81 -43.82
CA VAL A 6 8.49 15.58 -44.45
C VAL A 6 7.33 15.07 -43.59
N ARG A 7 6.11 15.27 -44.10
CA ARG A 7 4.88 14.70 -43.54
C ARG A 7 4.94 13.19 -43.71
N GLN A 8 5.40 12.45 -42.69
CA GLN A 8 5.17 11.01 -42.64
C GLN A 8 3.66 10.78 -42.49
N LYS A 9 3.02 10.28 -43.55
CA LYS A 9 1.71 9.63 -43.43
C LYS A 9 1.93 8.30 -42.69
N ALA A 10 1.92 8.34 -41.36
CA ALA A 10 1.65 7.13 -40.60
C ALA A 10 0.18 6.79 -40.87
N GLY A 11 -0.05 5.69 -41.60
CA GLY A 11 -1.38 5.12 -41.73
C GLY A 11 -1.92 4.88 -40.33
N SER A 12 -2.97 5.61 -39.96
CA SER A 12 -3.70 5.38 -38.72
C SER A 12 -4.38 4.02 -38.86
N ILE A 13 -3.72 2.96 -38.41
CA ILE A 13 -4.43 1.78 -37.94
C ILE A 13 -5.19 2.28 -36.72
N GLY A 14 -6.46 2.64 -36.91
CA GLY A 14 -7.35 3.04 -35.84
C GLY A 14 -7.60 1.81 -34.98
N ILE A 15 -6.66 1.50 -34.09
CA ILE A 15 -6.92 0.55 -33.02
C ILE A 15 -7.87 1.28 -32.08
N ASN A 16 -9.09 0.78 -31.97
CA ASN A 16 -10.08 1.34 -31.06
C ASN A 16 -9.49 1.30 -29.64
N VAL A 17 -9.62 2.39 -28.89
CA VAL A 17 -9.15 2.45 -27.49
C VAL A 17 -9.79 1.32 -26.67
N MET A 18 -11.02 0.91 -27.01
CA MET A 18 -11.69 -0.25 -26.41
C MET A 18 -10.99 -1.58 -26.71
N ASP A 19 -10.40 -1.75 -27.90
CA ASP A 19 -9.65 -2.96 -28.26
C ASP A 19 -8.33 -3.03 -27.49
N LEU A 20 -7.65 -1.90 -27.30
CA LEU A 20 -6.43 -1.81 -26.48
C LEU A 20 -6.71 -2.11 -25.01
N GLU A 21 -7.82 -1.61 -24.45
CA GLU A 21 -8.22 -1.97 -23.08
C GLU A 21 -8.56 -3.45 -22.94
N HIS A 22 -9.17 -4.06 -23.96
CA HIS A 22 -9.50 -5.48 -23.95
C HIS A 22 -8.24 -6.35 -24.03
N LEU A 23 -7.32 -6.03 -24.95
CA LEU A 23 -6.00 -6.66 -25.06
C LEU A 23 -5.21 -6.55 -23.75
N TYR A 24 -5.17 -5.36 -23.14
CA TYR A 24 -4.50 -5.16 -21.86
C TYR A 24 -5.13 -6.00 -20.73
N LYS A 25 -6.47 -6.06 -20.66
CA LYS A 25 -7.17 -6.91 -19.68
C LYS A 25 -6.91 -8.39 -19.92
N GLU A 26 -6.77 -8.83 -21.17
CA GLU A 26 -6.44 -10.21 -21.50
C GLU A 26 -5.00 -10.57 -21.09
N GLU A 27 -4.03 -9.71 -21.34
CA GLU A 27 -2.66 -9.87 -20.85
C GLU A 27 -2.63 -9.94 -19.32
N GLN A 28 -3.35 -9.04 -18.63
CA GLN A 28 -3.47 -9.08 -17.17
C GLN A 28 -4.07 -10.39 -16.66
N ARG A 29 -5.10 -10.92 -17.32
CA ARG A 29 -5.73 -12.21 -16.97
C ARG A 29 -4.78 -13.38 -17.19
N THR A 30 -4.06 -13.39 -18.31
CA THR A 30 -3.08 -14.43 -18.66
C THR A 30 -1.91 -14.42 -17.68
N ALA A 31 -1.36 -13.24 -17.39
CA ALA A 31 -0.34 -13.06 -16.37
C ALA A 31 -0.84 -13.48 -14.98
N ASN A 32 -2.08 -13.14 -14.60
CA ASN A 32 -2.64 -13.57 -13.31
C ASN A 32 -2.82 -15.08 -13.21
N ARG A 33 -3.23 -15.76 -14.29
CA ARG A 33 -3.35 -17.22 -14.34
C ARG A 33 -2.00 -17.91 -14.25
N ALA A 34 -1.00 -17.44 -14.99
CA ALA A 34 0.36 -17.94 -14.89
C ALA A 34 0.93 -17.75 -13.47
N ARG A 35 0.70 -16.58 -12.87
CA ARG A 35 1.15 -16.28 -11.50
C ARG A 35 0.37 -17.04 -10.42
N GLN A 36 -0.87 -17.46 -10.67
CA GLN A 36 -1.67 -18.21 -9.69
C GLN A 36 -0.97 -19.48 -9.22
N GLN A 37 -0.30 -20.19 -10.12
CA GLN A 37 0.43 -21.42 -9.78
C GLN A 37 1.68 -21.15 -8.92
N LEU A 38 2.24 -19.95 -8.99
CA LEU A 38 3.41 -19.51 -8.23
C LEU A 38 3.04 -18.84 -6.90
N ARG A 39 1.75 -18.57 -6.65
CA ARG A 39 1.32 -17.91 -5.42
C ARG A 39 1.50 -18.88 -4.24
N PRO A 40 2.09 -18.42 -3.13
CA PRO A 40 2.03 -19.16 -1.89
C PRO A 40 0.58 -19.48 -1.53
N LYS A 41 0.37 -20.61 -0.85
CA LYS A 41 -0.94 -20.91 -0.28
C LYS A 41 -1.31 -19.80 0.69
N HIS A 42 -2.57 -19.40 0.64
CA HIS A 42 -3.09 -18.41 1.55
C HIS A 42 -2.98 -18.93 3.00
N PRO A 43 -2.50 -18.13 3.95
CA PRO A 43 -2.47 -18.53 5.34
C PRO A 43 -3.89 -18.76 5.86
N THR A 44 -4.05 -19.74 6.75
CA THR A 44 -5.32 -20.12 7.38
C THR A 44 -5.40 -19.67 8.83
N ASP A 45 -4.26 -19.32 9.42
CA ASP A 45 -4.09 -18.89 10.80
C ASP A 45 -2.99 -17.83 10.87
N LEU A 46 -2.75 -17.29 12.07
CA LEU A 46 -1.76 -16.23 12.30
C LEU A 46 -0.33 -16.74 12.41
N ASP A 47 -0.10 -18.06 12.51
CA ASP A 47 1.21 -18.69 12.71
C ASP A 47 1.86 -19.11 11.37
N PHE A 48 1.94 -18.15 10.45
CA PHE A 48 2.57 -18.34 9.15
C PHE A 48 3.93 -17.62 9.04
N GLY A 49 4.87 -18.20 8.30
CA GLY A 49 6.12 -17.53 7.97
C GLY A 49 5.93 -16.41 6.95
N ILE A 50 6.57 -15.26 7.17
CA ILE A 50 6.59 -14.18 6.17
C ILE A 50 7.65 -14.50 5.13
N ALA A 51 7.25 -14.55 3.85
CA ALA A 51 8.17 -14.72 2.73
C ALA A 51 8.94 -13.42 2.44
N THR A 52 9.90 -13.08 3.31
CA THR A 52 10.69 -11.84 3.26
C THR A 52 11.45 -11.67 1.95
N ALA A 53 11.75 -12.76 1.22
CA ALA A 53 12.39 -12.70 -0.10
C ALA A 53 11.60 -11.90 -1.15
N HIS A 54 10.28 -11.72 -0.96
CA HIS A 54 9.41 -10.96 -1.87
C HIS A 54 9.08 -9.56 -1.35
N ILE A 55 9.60 -9.19 -0.18
CA ILE A 55 9.36 -7.90 0.45
C ILE A 55 10.70 -7.14 0.40
N PRO A 56 10.71 -5.86 -0.01
CA PRO A 56 11.92 -5.06 0.11
C PRO A 56 12.44 -5.12 1.55
N SER A 57 13.75 -5.30 1.73
CA SER A 57 14.36 -5.60 3.03
C SER A 57 14.05 -4.58 4.12
N ASP A 58 13.75 -3.34 3.73
CA ASP A 58 13.45 -2.21 4.60
C ASP A 58 11.96 -1.82 4.59
N PHE A 59 11.07 -2.68 4.07
CA PHE A 59 9.64 -2.35 3.98
C PHE A 59 8.81 -2.95 5.12
N LEU A 60 9.06 -4.20 5.53
CA LEU A 60 8.46 -4.75 6.74
C LEU A 60 9.18 -4.17 7.97
N GLN A 61 8.48 -3.35 8.74
CA GLN A 61 9.05 -2.65 9.89
C GLN A 61 8.90 -3.44 11.19
N ARG A 62 7.72 -4.05 11.38
CA ARG A 62 7.37 -4.80 12.60
C ARG A 62 6.39 -5.93 12.31
N ASP A 63 6.55 -7.00 13.08
CA ASP A 63 5.62 -8.12 13.19
C ASP A 63 5.21 -8.24 14.66
N ILE A 64 4.01 -7.78 14.98
CA ILE A 64 3.53 -7.55 16.34
C ILE A 64 2.57 -8.66 16.71
N HIS A 65 2.79 -9.29 17.85
CA HIS A 65 1.85 -10.23 18.46
C HIS A 65 1.28 -9.60 19.73
N HIS A 66 -0.03 -9.38 19.77
CA HIS A 66 -0.74 -8.74 20.88
C HIS A 66 -2.03 -9.50 21.18
N GLU A 67 -2.23 -9.96 22.42
CA GLU A 67 -3.43 -10.69 22.85
C GLU A 67 -3.86 -11.86 21.93
N GLY A 68 -2.89 -12.58 21.34
CA GLY A 68 -3.16 -13.69 20.41
C GLY A 68 -3.50 -13.25 18.98
N HIS A 69 -3.38 -11.96 18.67
CA HIS A 69 -3.53 -11.37 17.36
C HIS A 69 -2.19 -10.95 16.78
N ARG A 70 -2.10 -10.91 15.44
CA ARG A 70 -0.88 -10.56 14.72
C ARG A 70 -1.13 -9.36 13.82
N HIS A 71 -0.24 -8.39 13.89
CA HIS A 71 -0.31 -7.15 13.12
C HIS A 71 1.03 -6.87 12.44
N LEU A 72 1.00 -6.57 11.15
CA LEU A 72 2.19 -6.36 10.33
C LEU A 72 2.27 -4.90 9.89
N ILE A 73 3.36 -4.21 10.25
CA ILE A 73 3.59 -2.81 9.88
C ILE A 73 4.53 -2.75 8.68
N PHE A 74 4.11 -2.01 7.65
CA PHE A 74 4.89 -1.77 6.45
C PHE A 74 5.07 -0.28 6.18
N ALA A 75 6.32 0.12 5.94
CA ALA A 75 6.70 1.44 5.49
C ALA A 75 8.17 1.39 5.02
N SER A 76 8.57 2.22 4.07
CA SER A 76 9.99 2.45 3.80
C SER A 76 10.56 3.46 4.80
N LEU A 77 11.89 3.49 4.94
CA LEU A 77 12.58 4.48 5.77
C LEU A 77 12.24 5.93 5.35
N LEU A 78 12.11 6.17 4.04
CA LEU A 78 11.73 7.47 3.52
C LEU A 78 10.30 7.85 3.95
N GLN A 79 9.36 6.91 3.87
CA GLN A 79 7.99 7.15 4.32
C GLN A 79 7.93 7.45 5.82
N LEU A 80 8.66 6.70 6.65
CA LEU A 80 8.77 6.98 8.09
C LEU A 80 9.40 8.36 8.35
N SER A 81 10.37 8.77 7.54
CA SER A 81 10.99 10.09 7.65
C SER A 81 10.05 11.24 7.31
N PHE A 82 9.11 11.04 6.38
CA PHE A 82 8.05 12.00 6.10
C PHE A 82 7.02 12.00 7.23
N LEU A 83 6.63 10.81 7.68
CA LEU A 83 5.62 10.63 8.73
C LEU A 83 6.04 11.32 10.04
N SER A 84 7.32 11.21 10.42
CA SER A 84 7.86 11.87 11.63
C SER A 84 7.95 13.40 11.52
N LYS A 85 7.91 13.97 10.31
CA LYS A 85 7.90 15.42 10.06
C LYS A 85 6.50 15.98 9.85
N SER A 86 5.52 15.10 9.67
CA SER A 86 4.13 15.47 9.39
C SER A 86 3.40 15.91 10.64
N LYS A 87 2.72 17.06 10.56
CA LYS A 87 1.91 17.60 11.67
C LYS A 87 0.50 17.03 11.76
N ILE A 88 -0.05 16.59 10.63
CA ILE A 88 -1.44 16.13 10.51
C ILE A 88 -1.44 14.80 9.79
N TRP A 89 -2.12 13.84 10.40
CA TRP A 89 -2.24 12.49 9.88
C TRP A 89 -3.70 12.16 9.63
N PHE A 90 -3.93 11.36 8.60
CA PHE A 90 -5.23 10.80 8.29
C PHE A 90 -5.10 9.28 8.33
N ILE A 91 -5.99 8.63 9.05
CA ILE A 91 -5.99 7.18 9.20
C ILE A 91 -7.23 6.65 8.50
N ASP A 92 -7.04 5.71 7.59
CA ASP A 92 -8.13 5.05 6.88
C ASP A 92 -8.12 3.54 7.16
N GLY A 93 -9.32 2.97 7.28
CA GLY A 93 -9.56 1.56 7.56
C GLY A 93 -10.19 0.87 6.35
N ILE A 94 -9.42 0.03 5.67
CA ILE A 94 -9.83 -0.69 4.47
C ILE A 94 -10.16 -2.14 4.83
N PHE A 95 -11.45 -2.51 4.74
CA PHE A 95 -11.93 -3.83 5.15
C PHE A 95 -12.13 -4.82 3.99
N LYS A 96 -12.50 -4.34 2.80
CA LYS A 96 -12.94 -5.20 1.69
C LYS A 96 -11.81 -5.92 0.95
N VAL A 97 -10.56 -5.48 1.14
CA VAL A 97 -9.39 -5.92 0.36
C VAL A 97 -8.62 -7.03 1.08
N VAL A 98 -8.82 -7.18 2.38
CA VAL A 98 -8.13 -8.16 3.22
C VAL A 98 -8.93 -9.45 3.32
N ARG A 99 -8.21 -10.54 3.59
CA ARG A 99 -8.76 -11.89 3.75
C ARG A 99 -8.22 -12.49 5.04
N GLU A 100 -8.98 -13.39 5.63
CA GLU A 100 -8.60 -14.12 6.84
C GLU A 100 -7.18 -14.70 6.72
N PRO A 101 -6.33 -14.59 7.74
CA PRO A 101 -6.68 -14.28 9.13
C PRO A 101 -6.69 -12.78 9.43
N PHE A 102 -6.51 -11.92 8.42
CA PHE A 102 -6.56 -10.46 8.59
C PHE A 102 -7.94 -9.90 8.28
N VAL A 103 -8.35 -8.89 9.04
CA VAL A 103 -9.70 -8.31 8.98
C VAL A 103 -9.70 -6.83 8.60
N GLN A 104 -8.53 -6.17 8.65
CA GLN A 104 -8.38 -4.80 8.20
C GLN A 104 -6.97 -4.50 7.66
N LEU A 105 -6.91 -3.63 6.66
CA LEU A 105 -5.72 -2.88 6.30
C LEU A 105 -5.92 -1.44 6.75
N VAL A 106 -5.07 -0.96 7.65
CA VAL A 106 -5.01 0.45 8.04
C VAL A 106 -3.96 1.14 7.19
N SER A 107 -4.25 2.35 6.72
CA SER A 107 -3.26 3.22 6.09
C SER A 107 -3.20 4.57 6.79
N ILE A 108 -1.98 5.02 7.10
CA ILE A 108 -1.71 6.35 7.63
C ILE A 108 -1.19 7.22 6.49
N HIS A 109 -1.85 8.35 6.28
CA HIS A 109 -1.54 9.29 5.23
C HIS A 109 -1.15 10.64 5.82
N SER A 110 -0.33 11.39 5.08
CA SER A 110 -0.13 12.80 5.35
C SER A 110 0.09 13.58 4.07
N TYR A 111 0.05 14.90 4.16
CA TYR A 111 0.36 15.78 3.06
C TYR A 111 1.87 15.95 2.90
N ILE A 112 2.36 15.73 1.68
CA ILE A 112 3.74 16.04 1.28
C ILE A 112 3.70 17.25 0.35
N LYS A 113 4.57 18.23 0.64
CA LYS A 113 4.79 19.40 -0.22
C LYS A 113 5.99 19.16 -1.12
N PHE A 114 5.81 19.45 -2.41
CA PHE A 114 6.89 19.46 -3.39
C PHE A 114 6.73 20.68 -4.29
N GLY A 115 7.55 21.70 -4.07
CA GLY A 115 7.33 23.04 -4.64
C GLY A 115 5.98 23.59 -4.21
N ASP A 116 5.18 24.05 -5.19
CA ASP A 116 3.84 24.61 -4.96
C ASP A 116 2.73 23.53 -4.89
N CYS A 117 3.08 22.25 -5.09
CA CYS A 117 2.13 21.16 -5.04
C CYS A 117 2.07 20.54 -3.64
N THR A 118 0.86 20.38 -3.11
CA THR A 118 0.59 19.60 -1.89
C THR A 118 -0.28 18.41 -2.27
N LYS A 119 0.17 17.19 -1.94
CA LYS A 119 -0.61 15.97 -2.19
C LYS A 119 -0.64 15.07 -0.96
N GLN A 120 -1.76 14.40 -0.75
CA GLN A 120 -1.86 13.36 0.27
C GLN A 120 -1.15 12.10 -0.22
N PHE A 121 -0.38 11.47 0.66
CA PHE A 121 0.39 10.27 0.34
C PHE A 121 0.30 9.25 1.48
N PRO A 122 0.12 7.94 1.19
CA PRO A 122 0.19 6.89 2.20
C PRO A 122 1.64 6.67 2.65
N LEU A 123 1.87 6.79 3.95
CA LEU A 123 3.20 6.72 4.56
C LEU A 123 3.39 5.46 5.40
N LEU A 124 2.32 4.81 5.83
CA LEU A 124 2.41 3.59 6.61
C LEU A 124 1.18 2.72 6.37
N PHE A 125 1.39 1.42 6.34
CA PHE A 125 0.35 0.42 6.19
C PHE A 125 0.41 -0.56 7.35
N VAL A 126 -0.73 -0.93 7.90
CA VAL A 126 -0.82 -1.96 8.94
C VAL A 126 -1.85 -2.99 8.54
N VAL A 127 -1.44 -4.25 8.40
CA VAL A 127 -2.37 -5.35 8.22
C VAL A 127 -2.69 -5.91 9.59
N MET A 128 -3.97 -5.91 9.99
CA MET A 128 -4.41 -6.23 11.35
C MET A 128 -5.36 -7.41 11.38
N SER A 129 -5.14 -8.35 12.31
CA SER A 129 -6.03 -9.49 12.52
C SER A 129 -7.18 -9.22 13.49
N GLN A 130 -7.15 -8.07 14.16
CA GLN A 130 -8.21 -7.60 15.06
C GLN A 130 -8.30 -6.07 14.99
N ARG A 131 -9.41 -5.51 15.52
CA ARG A 131 -9.75 -4.08 15.43
C ARG A 131 -10.13 -3.51 16.80
N LYS A 132 -9.57 -4.02 17.90
CA LYS A 132 -9.84 -3.44 19.22
C LYS A 132 -8.98 -2.21 19.43
N THR A 133 -9.46 -1.29 20.25
CA THR A 133 -8.70 -0.09 20.65
C THR A 133 -7.32 -0.45 21.19
N THR A 134 -7.19 -1.54 21.95
CA THR A 134 -5.92 -2.03 22.50
C THR A 134 -4.91 -2.40 21.40
N ASP A 135 -5.36 -3.00 20.30
CA ASP A 135 -4.50 -3.29 19.14
C ASP A 135 -3.97 -1.99 18.50
N TYR A 136 -4.84 -1.01 18.30
CA TYR A 136 -4.45 0.28 17.75
C TYR A 136 -3.45 0.99 18.66
N THR A 137 -3.68 1.01 19.97
CA THR A 137 -2.75 1.58 20.94
C THR A 137 -1.40 0.90 20.86
N ALA A 138 -1.36 -0.45 20.86
CA ALA A 138 -0.12 -1.21 20.76
C ALA A 138 0.66 -0.91 19.46
N ILE A 139 -0.04 -0.70 18.35
CA ILE A 139 0.57 -0.32 17.07
C ILE A 139 1.13 1.11 17.13
N MET A 140 0.36 2.06 17.68
CA MET A 140 0.74 3.47 17.72
C MET A 140 1.92 3.74 18.66
N GLU A 141 2.00 3.04 19.80
CA GLU A 141 3.13 3.13 20.73
C GLU A 141 4.47 2.70 20.10
N LEU A 142 4.41 1.87 19.05
CA LEU A 142 5.58 1.40 18.32
C LEU A 142 6.02 2.34 17.19
N LEU A 143 5.22 3.36 16.88
CA LEU A 143 5.61 4.40 15.93
C LEU A 143 6.55 5.40 16.62
N PRO A 144 7.54 5.98 15.91
CA PRO A 144 8.54 6.84 16.53
C PRO A 144 7.91 7.98 17.35
N SER A 145 8.42 8.21 18.56
CA SER A 145 7.82 9.06 19.62
C SER A 145 7.60 10.54 19.28
N ASN A 146 8.00 11.00 18.10
CA ASN A 146 7.81 12.37 17.60
C ASN A 146 6.37 12.61 17.09
N ILE A 147 5.51 11.62 17.33
CA ILE A 147 4.20 11.46 16.76
C ILE A 147 3.21 11.75 17.88
N MET A 148 2.83 13.01 18.01
CA MET A 148 1.78 13.42 18.95
C MET A 148 0.43 12.93 18.44
N PHE A 149 -0.22 12.07 19.21
CA PHE A 149 -1.65 11.84 19.12
C PHE A 149 -2.36 12.78 20.10
N ASP A 150 -3.43 13.42 19.61
CA ASP A 150 -4.45 14.06 20.43
C ASP A 150 -5.56 13.02 20.61
N ASP A 151 -5.82 12.60 21.85
CA ASP A 151 -6.71 11.50 22.24
C ASP A 151 -8.20 11.73 21.90
N ARG A 152 -8.51 12.76 21.12
CA ARG A 152 -9.87 13.18 20.75
C ARG A 152 -10.38 12.61 19.43
N CYS A 153 -9.63 11.76 18.74
CA CYS A 153 -9.99 11.26 17.40
C CYS A 153 -10.53 9.82 17.35
N PHE A 154 -10.85 9.20 18.48
CA PHE A 154 -11.61 7.94 18.51
C PHE A 154 -13.09 8.24 18.74
N PHE A 155 -13.89 8.26 17.66
CA PHE A 155 -15.35 8.23 17.70
C PHE A 155 -15.88 7.18 16.73
#